data_AF-A0A2A5WEQ3-F1
#
_entry.id   AF-A0A2A5WEQ3-F1
#
_cell.length_a   1.000
_cell.length_b   1.000
_cell.length_c   1.000
_cell.angle_alpha   90.00
_cell.angle_beta   90.00
_cell.angle_gamma   90.00
#
_symmetry.space_group_name_H-M   'P 1'
#
loop_
_entity.id
_entity.type
_entity.pdbx_description
1 polymer ?
#
loop_
_entity_poly.entity_id
_entity_poly.type
_entity_poly.pdbx_seq_one_letter_code
_entity_poly.pdbx_strand_id
1 'polypeptide(L)' 'MQRQWVYTGIILFLFLVLVFGVPLFPDFMAIDIFGPMNLGMLVFLVLHLLTPILAFRYLKQSQGE' A
#
# COMPACT_ATOMS: atom_id res chain seq x y z
N MET A 1 16.99 -9.54 -12.45
CA MET A 1 17.49 -8.43 -11.61
C MET A 1 16.70 -7.12 -11.78
N GLN A 2 16.67 -6.46 -12.94
CA GLN A 2 16.07 -5.11 -13.06
C GLN A 2 14.57 -5.05 -12.68
N ARG A 3 13.78 -6.07 -13.02
CA ARG A 3 12.35 -6.14 -12.65
C ARG A 3 12.13 -6.29 -11.13
N GLN A 4 13.02 -6.99 -10.42
CA GLN A 4 12.87 -7.21 -8.98
C GLN A 4 13.03 -5.90 -8.19
N TRP A 5 13.98 -5.07 -8.56
CA TRP A 5 14.16 -3.73 -7.98
C TRP A 5 12.94 -2.83 -8.16
N VAL A 6 12.23 -2.95 -9.28
CA VAL A 6 10.99 -2.22 -9.52
C VAL A 6 9.90 -2.68 -8.55
N TYR A 7 9.71 -3.99 -8.38
CA TYR A 7 8.71 -4.50 -7.41
C TYR A 7 9.04 -4.13 -5.97
N THR A 8 10.31 -4.26 -5.57
CA THR A 8 10.77 -3.84 -4.24
C THR A 8 10.54 -2.35 -4.02
N GLY A 9 10.86 -1.51 -5.01
CA GLY A 9 10.62 -0.07 -4.96
C GLY A 9 9.14 0.27 -4.83
N ILE A 10 8.26 -0.42 -5.56
CA ILE A 10 6.80 -0.22 -5.49
C ILE A 10 6.28 -0.63 -4.10
N ILE A 11 6.68 -1.78 -3.58
CA ILE A 11 6.25 -2.25 -2.23
C ILE A 11 6.71 -1.26 -1.15
N LEU A 12 7.95 -0.80 -1.24
CA LEU A 12 8.52 0.14 -0.27
C LEU A 12 7.84 1.51 -0.37
N PHE A 13 7.52 1.97 -1.57
CA PHE A 13 6.73 3.18 -1.78
C PHE A 13 5.33 3.06 -1.19
N LEU A 14 4.61 1.97 -1.46
CA LEU A 14 3.27 1.72 -0.89
C LEU A 14 3.32 1.68 0.63
N PHE A 15 4.36 1.09 1.22
CA PHE A 15 4.58 1.08 2.66
C PHE A 15 4.82 2.49 3.22
N LEU A 16 5.64 3.30 2.56
CA LEU A 16 5.85 4.69 2.97
C LEU A 16 4.56 5.51 2.91
N VAL A 17 3.76 5.36 1.85
CA VAL A 17 2.46 6.02 1.73
C VAL A 17 1.52 5.58 2.86
N LEU A 18 1.51 4.29 3.22
CA LEU A 18 0.72 3.78 4.33
C LEU A 18 1.13 4.40 5.68
N VAL A 19 2.43 4.45 5.96
CA VAL A 19 2.97 4.92 7.24
C VAL A 19 2.89 6.45 7.36
N PHE A 20 3.25 7.17 6.31
CA PHE A 20 3.36 8.63 6.34
C PHE A 20 2.11 9.36 5.83
N GLY A 21 1.25 8.72 5.06
CA GLY A 21 0.06 9.37 4.50
C GLY A 21 -0.90 9.91 5.56
N VAL A 22 -1.12 9.14 6.63
CA VAL A 22 -1.99 9.55 7.74
C VAL A 22 -1.43 10.74 8.53
N PRO A 23 -0.18 10.69 9.05
CA PRO A 23 0.37 11.81 9.81
C PRO A 23 0.67 13.06 8.96
N LEU A 24 0.98 12.92 7.67
CA LEU A 24 1.27 14.07 6.80
C LEU A 24 0.01 14.78 6.29
N PHE A 25 -1.11 14.06 6.15
CA PHE A 25 -2.36 14.61 5.62
C PHE A 25 -3.56 14.26 6.50
N PRO A 26 -3.55 14.63 7.79
CA PRO A 26 -4.59 14.22 8.74
C PRO A 26 -5.98 14.73 8.33
N ASP A 27 -6.09 15.98 7.90
CA ASP A 27 -7.38 16.59 7.52
C ASP A 27 -8.00 15.92 6.29
N PHE A 28 -7.17 15.51 5.32
CA PHE A 28 -7.64 14.81 4.13
C PHE A 28 -8.03 13.35 4.43
N MET A 29 -7.26 12.68 5.29
CA MET A 29 -7.53 11.31 5.69
C MET A 29 -8.76 11.19 6.61
N ALA A 30 -9.12 12.27 7.30
CA ALA A 30 -10.32 12.35 8.14
C ALA A 30 -11.61 12.63 7.34
N ILE A 31 -11.54 12.84 6.02
CA ILE A 31 -12.74 13.06 5.21
C ILE A 31 -13.65 11.83 5.31
N ASP A 32 -14.86 12.03 5.80
CA ASP A 32 -15.86 10.98 5.91
C ASP A 32 -16.40 10.61 4.52
N ILE A 33 -16.50 9.31 4.24
CA ILE A 33 -17.05 8.79 2.99
C ILE A 33 -18.45 8.23 3.25
N PHE A 34 -18.56 7.24 4.13
CA PHE A 34 -19.83 6.58 4.41
C PHE A 34 -19.85 5.91 5.78
N GLY A 35 -20.86 6.23 6.60
CA GLY A 35 -20.96 5.70 7.96
C GLY A 35 -19.72 6.05 8.80
N PRO A 36 -19.12 5.11 9.55
CA PRO A 36 -17.88 5.35 10.29
C PRO A 36 -16.62 5.32 9.39
N MET A 37 -16.76 5.14 8.08
CA MET A 37 -15.63 4.97 7.17
C MET A 37 -15.15 6.31 6.62
N ASN A 38 -13.92 6.66 6.99
CA ASN A 38 -13.20 7.79 6.44
C ASN A 38 -12.21 7.37 5.35
N LEU A 39 -11.73 8.37 4.62
CA LEU A 39 -10.86 8.21 3.47
C LEU A 39 -9.54 7.52 3.85
N GLY A 40 -8.99 7.84 5.02
CA GLY A 40 -7.80 7.19 5.56
C GLY A 40 -7.98 5.69 5.80
N MET A 41 -9.13 5.27 6.36
CA MET A 41 -9.44 3.86 6.54
C MET A 41 -9.61 3.12 5.22
N LEU A 42 -10.24 3.75 4.22
CA LEU A 42 -10.39 3.16 2.89
C LEU A 42 -9.03 2.99 2.21
N VAL A 43 -8.20 4.03 2.21
CA VAL A 43 -6.85 4.01 1.65
C VAL A 43 -5.98 2.98 2.39
N PHE A 44 -6.06 2.93 3.72
CA PHE A 44 -5.39 1.93 4.52
C PHE A 44 -5.79 0.52 4.09
N LEU A 45 -7.09 0.20 4.03
CA LEU A 45 -7.60 -1.11 3.59
C LEU A 45 -7.09 -1.52 2.22
N VAL A 46 -7.14 -0.60 1.24
CA VAL A 46 -6.69 -0.85 -0.13
C VAL A 46 -5.19 -1.15 -0.16
N LEU A 47 -4.37 -0.32 0.50
CA LEU A 47 -2.93 -0.52 0.56
C LEU A 47 -2.56 -1.78 1.36
N HIS A 48 -3.28 -2.08 2.43
CA HIS A 48 -3.08 -3.27 3.26
C HIS A 48 -3.40 -4.57 2.51
N LEU A 49 -4.31 -4.53 1.52
CA LEU A 49 -4.60 -5.66 0.65
C LEU A 49 -3.59 -5.77 -0.50
N LEU A 50 -3.27 -4.64 -1.15
CA LEU A 50 -2.40 -4.60 -2.32
C LEU A 50 -0.95 -4.95 -1.99
N THR A 51 -0.41 -4.45 -0.87
CA THR A 51 0.99 -4.67 -0.48
C THR A 51 1.34 -6.16 -0.33
N PRO A 52 0.59 -6.97 0.44
CA PRO A 52 0.86 -8.40 0.54
C PRO A 52 0.56 -9.13 -0.78
N ILE A 53 -0.47 -8.75 -1.55
CA ILE A 53 -0.72 -9.37 -2.86
C ILE A 53 0.48 -9.17 -3.80
N LEU A 54 1.05 -7.97 -3.83
CA LEU A 54 2.27 -7.68 -4.59
C LEU A 54 3.46 -8.46 -4.04
N ALA A 55 3.63 -8.54 -2.72
CA ALA A 55 4.70 -9.31 -2.09
C ALA A 55 4.57 -10.81 -2.41
N PHE A 56 3.38 -11.40 -2.36
CA PHE A 56 3.13 -12.79 -2.74
C PHE A 56 3.36 -13.04 -4.23
N ARG A 57 2.90 -12.12 -5.10
CA ARG A 57 3.21 -12.20 -6.54
C ARG A 57 4.71 -12.13 -6.78
N TYR A 58 5.41 -11.24 -6.09
CA TYR A 58 6.86 -11.11 -6.17
C TYR A 58 7.57 -12.38 -5.72
N LEU A 59 7.18 -12.95 -4.57
CA LEU A 59 7.75 -14.21 -4.07
C LEU A 59 7.51 -15.36 -5.04
N LYS A 60 6.29 -15.49 -5.58
CA LYS A 60 5.97 -16.50 -6.59
C LYS A 60 6.79 -16.32 -7.87
N GLN A 61 6.99 -15.07 -8.31
CA GLN A 61 7.79 -14.75 -9.49
C GLN A 61 9.29 -14.94 -9.25
N SER A 62 9.73 -14.93 -7.99
CA SER A 62 11.11 -15.21 -7.58
C SER A 62 11.38 -16.69 -7.30
N GLN A 63 10.34 -17.53 -7.21
CA GLN A 63 10.42 -18.97 -6.91
C GLN A 63 10.24 -19.89 -8.14
N GLY A 64 10.10 -19.36 -9.36
CA GLY A 64 9.94 -20.18 -10.57
C GLY A 64 9.39 -19.38 -11.76
N GLU A 65 10.12 -18.95 -12.79
CA GLU A 65 11.43 -19.36 -13.36
C GLU A 65 12.43 -20.09 -12.45
#